data_AF-D0UF40-F1
#
_entry.id   AF-D0UF40-F1
#
_cell.length_a   1.000
_cell.length_b   1.000
_cell.length_c   1.000
_cell.angle_alpha   90.00
_cell.angle_beta   90.00
_cell.angle_gamma   90.00
#
_symmetry.space_group_name_H-M   'P 1'
#
loop_
_entity.id
_entity.type
_entity.pdbx_description
1 polymer ?
#
loop_
_entity_poly.entity_id
_entity_poly.type
_entity_poly.pdbx_seq_one_letter_code
_entity_poly.pdbx_strand_id
1 'polypeptide(L)'
;SVNAWSFACKTANGTAIPIGGGSANVYVNLAPAVNVGQNLVVDLSTQIFCHNDYPETITDYVTLQRGSAYGGVLANFSGTVKYSGSSYPFPTTSETPRVVYNSRTDKPWPVALYLTPVSSAGGVAIKAGSLIAVLILRQTNNYNSDDFQFVWNIYANNDVVVPTGGCDVSARDVTVTLPDYPGSVPIPLTVYCAKSQNLGYYLSGTTADAGNSIFTNTASFSPAQGVGVQLTRNGAIIPANNTVSLGAVGTSAVSLGLTANYARTGGQVTAG
;
A
#
# COMPACT_ATOMS: atom_id res chain seq x y z
N SER A 1 20.72 -2.21 37.45
CA SER A 1 19.82 -1.04 37.48
C SER A 1 18.49 -1.50 36.93
N VAL A 2 17.47 -1.67 37.77
CA VAL A 2 16.20 -2.36 37.44
C VAL A 2 15.09 -1.34 37.03
N ASN A 3 15.44 -0.06 36.90
CA ASN A 3 14.47 1.04 36.88
C ASN A 3 14.27 1.72 35.51
N ALA A 4 14.96 1.28 34.46
CA ALA A 4 14.90 1.97 33.16
C ALA A 4 13.91 1.33 32.15
N TRP A 5 13.17 0.28 32.55
CA TRP A 5 12.42 -0.60 31.62
C TRP A 5 10.96 -0.76 32.07
N SER A 6 10.29 0.31 32.52
CA SER A 6 8.85 0.26 32.80
C SER A 6 8.01 0.26 31.51
N PHE A 7 8.52 0.86 30.44
CA PHE A 7 7.85 0.86 29.13
C PHE A 7 8.11 -0.46 28.40
N ALA A 8 7.04 -1.18 28.07
CA ALA A 8 7.09 -2.43 27.35
C ALA A 8 6.12 -2.42 26.16
N CYS A 9 6.50 -3.04 25.04
CA CYS A 9 5.66 -3.13 23.85
C CYS A 9 5.66 -4.53 23.25
N LYS A 10 4.59 -4.83 22.53
CA LYS A 10 4.44 -6.03 21.71
C LYS A 10 3.66 -5.74 20.44
N THR A 11 3.84 -6.60 19.45
CA THR A 11 3.05 -6.60 18.21
C THR A 11 1.68 -7.25 18.43
N ALA A 12 0.78 -7.12 17.46
CA ALA A 12 -0.56 -7.72 17.48
C ALA A 12 -0.56 -9.26 17.64
N ASN A 13 0.51 -9.94 17.19
CA ASN A 13 0.68 -11.39 17.38
C ASN A 13 1.32 -11.76 18.73
N GLY A 14 1.54 -10.80 19.63
CA GLY A 14 2.09 -11.00 20.97
C GLY A 14 3.62 -11.05 21.03
N THR A 15 4.34 -10.83 19.93
CA THR A 15 5.81 -10.80 19.94
C THR A 15 6.29 -9.56 20.67
N ALA A 16 7.10 -9.74 21.72
CA ALA A 16 7.70 -8.63 22.46
C ALA A 16 8.66 -7.83 21.56
N ILE A 17 8.58 -6.50 21.67
CA ILE A 17 9.50 -5.59 20.99
C ILE A 17 10.58 -5.21 22.01
N PRO A 18 11.87 -5.52 21.75
CA PRO A 18 12.95 -5.13 22.65
C PRO A 18 12.99 -3.60 22.81
N ILE A 19 13.10 -3.16 24.06
CA ILE A 19 13.23 -1.75 24.46
C ILE A 19 14.53 -1.60 25.27
N GLY A 20 15.13 -0.41 25.26
CA GLY A 20 16.34 -0.13 26.03
C GLY A 20 17.59 0.24 25.24
N GLY A 21 17.45 0.60 23.96
CA GLY A 21 18.52 1.17 23.12
C GLY A 21 18.78 0.40 21.82
N GLY A 22 19.42 1.07 20.85
CA GLY A 22 19.71 0.48 19.54
C GLY A 22 18.51 0.47 18.59
N SER A 23 18.39 -0.59 17.79
CA SER A 23 17.33 -0.77 16.80
C SER A 23 16.59 -2.09 16.98
N ALA A 24 15.26 -2.07 16.84
CA ALA A 24 14.40 -3.25 16.81
C ALA A 24 13.72 -3.37 15.44
N ASN A 25 13.61 -4.61 14.94
CA ASN A 25 12.83 -4.91 13.75
C ASN A 25 11.42 -5.32 14.17
N VAL A 26 10.42 -4.61 13.67
CA VAL A 26 9.02 -4.79 14.05
C VAL A 26 8.21 -5.17 12.82
N TYR A 27 7.64 -6.37 12.82
CA TYR A 27 6.86 -6.89 11.70
C TYR A 27 5.37 -6.63 11.93
N VAL A 28 4.72 -5.97 10.98
CA VAL A 28 3.33 -5.52 11.10
C VAL A 28 2.53 -5.86 9.85
N ASN A 29 1.24 -6.10 10.02
CA ASN A 29 0.35 -6.30 8.87
C ASN A 29 -0.03 -4.93 8.27
N LEU A 30 -0.02 -4.85 6.95
CA LEU A 30 -0.40 -3.67 6.18
C LEU A 30 -1.78 -3.88 5.55
N ALA A 31 -2.59 -2.84 5.57
CA ALA A 31 -3.86 -2.73 4.87
C ALA A 31 -3.96 -1.33 4.25
N PRO A 32 -3.18 -1.06 3.17
CA PRO A 32 -3.13 0.28 2.60
C PRO A 32 -4.45 0.63 1.92
N ALA A 33 -4.83 1.91 1.96
CA ALA A 33 -6.10 2.37 1.43
C ALA A 33 -6.00 3.82 0.93
N VAL A 34 -6.77 4.15 -0.11
CA VAL A 34 -6.87 5.53 -0.60
C VAL A 34 -7.78 6.36 0.32
N ASN A 35 -7.33 7.56 0.71
CA ASN A 35 -8.19 8.54 1.40
C ASN A 35 -8.11 9.90 0.71
N VAL A 36 -8.98 10.82 1.12
CA VAL A 36 -9.02 12.17 0.55
C VAL A 36 -7.73 12.90 0.90
N GLY A 37 -6.91 13.18 -0.12
CA GLY A 37 -5.68 13.96 0.00
C GLY A 37 -4.45 13.19 0.49
N GLN A 38 -4.61 11.97 0.98
CA GLN A 38 -3.53 11.11 1.47
C GLN A 38 -3.94 9.64 1.51
N ASN A 39 -3.00 8.71 1.37
CA ASN A 39 -3.27 7.27 1.38
C ASN A 39 -2.70 6.63 2.63
N LEU A 40 -3.49 5.81 3.32
CA LEU A 40 -2.99 5.02 4.44
C LEU A 40 -1.98 4.00 3.91
N VAL A 41 -0.79 3.97 4.52
CA VAL A 41 0.20 2.91 4.28
C VAL A 41 0.04 1.83 5.34
N VAL A 42 0.01 2.24 6.61
CA VAL A 42 -0.14 1.34 7.75
C VAL A 42 -0.73 2.08 8.96
N ASP A 43 -1.65 1.43 9.65
CA ASP A 43 -2.15 1.86 10.95
C ASP A 43 -1.50 1.04 12.06
N LEU A 44 -0.46 1.59 12.69
CA LEU A 44 0.30 0.91 13.74
C LEU A 44 -0.46 0.82 15.06
N SER A 45 -1.54 1.58 15.24
CA SER A 45 -2.39 1.48 16.43
C SER A 45 -3.10 0.13 16.54
N THR A 46 -3.26 -0.57 15.41
CA THR A 46 -3.79 -1.94 15.38
C THR A 46 -2.68 -3.00 15.46
N GLN A 47 -1.41 -2.59 15.38
CA GLN A 47 -0.27 -3.48 15.20
C GLN A 47 0.69 -3.49 16.38
N ILE A 48 0.81 -2.39 17.13
CA ILE A 48 1.75 -2.23 18.24
C ILE A 48 0.99 -1.76 19.47
N PHE A 49 1.17 -2.48 20.56
CA PHE A 49 0.54 -2.22 21.85
C PHE A 49 1.60 -2.14 22.91
N CYS A 50 1.49 -1.14 23.79
CA CYS A 50 2.46 -0.92 24.85
C CYS A 50 1.76 -0.66 26.18
N HIS A 51 2.48 -0.90 27.27
CA HIS A 51 2.03 -0.66 28.63
C HIS A 51 3.19 -0.16 29.49
N ASN A 52 2.86 0.18 30.73
CA ASN A 52 3.80 0.56 31.78
C ASN A 52 3.72 -0.48 32.90
N ASP A 53 4.83 -1.11 33.25
CA ASP A 53 4.93 -2.17 34.27
C ASP A 53 4.84 -1.65 35.72
N TYR A 54 5.08 -0.36 35.94
CA TYR A 54 5.14 0.29 37.25
C TYR A 54 4.32 1.59 37.34
N PRO A 55 3.03 1.59 36.93
CA PRO A 55 2.24 2.81 36.78
C PRO A 55 1.92 3.52 38.11
N GLU A 56 2.05 2.83 39.26
CA GLU A 56 1.86 3.44 40.58
C GLU A 56 2.93 4.47 40.93
N THR A 57 4.12 4.36 40.33
CA THR A 57 5.30 5.17 40.69
C THR A 57 5.95 5.85 39.50
N ILE A 58 5.82 5.28 38.30
CA ILE A 58 6.43 5.76 37.07
C ILE A 58 5.34 6.01 36.04
N THR A 59 5.42 7.12 35.33
CA THR A 59 4.64 7.41 34.13
C THR A 59 5.59 7.54 32.95
N ASP A 60 5.38 6.71 31.93
CA ASP A 60 6.18 6.70 30.72
C ASP A 60 5.64 7.67 29.68
N TYR A 61 6.57 8.39 29.04
CA TYR A 61 6.30 9.34 27.98
C TYR A 61 7.07 8.94 26.73
N VAL A 62 6.36 8.79 25.61
CA VAL A 62 6.97 8.44 24.33
C VAL A 62 6.62 9.49 23.29
N THR A 63 7.62 9.95 22.55
CA THR A 63 7.45 10.83 21.37
C THR A 63 7.98 10.13 20.11
N LEU A 64 7.59 10.63 18.94
CA LEU A 64 8.21 10.30 17.66
C LEU A 64 9.17 11.45 17.30
N GLN A 65 10.44 11.11 17.18
CA GLN A 65 11.52 12.07 16.98
C GLN A 65 11.62 12.52 15.51
N ARG A 66 12.20 13.70 15.31
CA ARG A 66 12.60 14.23 13.99
C ARG A 66 13.49 13.21 13.25
N GLY A 67 13.28 13.08 11.94
CA GLY A 67 14.05 12.18 11.08
C GLY A 67 13.44 10.79 10.90
N SER A 68 12.29 10.52 11.52
CA SER A 68 11.49 9.34 11.22
C SER A 68 10.96 9.43 9.79
N ALA A 69 11.13 8.39 8.98
CA ALA A 69 10.90 8.44 7.53
C ALA A 69 10.48 7.07 6.97
N TYR A 70 10.00 7.06 5.72
CA TYR A 70 9.83 5.82 4.98
C TYR A 70 11.18 5.18 4.64
N GLY A 71 11.18 3.87 4.44
CA GLY A 71 12.34 3.07 4.05
C GLY A 71 12.03 2.18 2.85
N GLY A 72 13.05 1.46 2.37
CA GLY A 72 12.92 0.51 1.27
C GLY A 72 12.34 1.16 0.01
N VAL A 73 11.37 0.49 -0.63
CA VAL A 73 10.71 0.96 -1.85
C VAL A 73 9.88 2.24 -1.65
N LEU A 74 9.58 2.61 -0.40
CA LEU A 74 8.84 3.82 -0.07
C LEU A 74 9.75 5.03 0.27
N ALA A 75 11.08 4.87 0.28
CA ALA A 75 12.02 5.88 0.79
C ALA A 75 11.92 7.26 0.11
N ASN A 76 11.50 7.30 -1.17
CA ASN A 76 11.37 8.55 -1.93
C ASN A 76 10.00 9.22 -1.79
N PHE A 77 9.08 8.63 -1.02
CA PHE A 77 7.76 9.21 -0.79
C PHE A 77 7.75 10.10 0.44
N SER A 78 6.90 11.12 0.39
CA SER A 78 6.51 11.93 1.54
C SER A 78 5.04 11.72 1.87
N GLY A 79 4.63 12.22 3.03
CA GLY A 79 3.24 12.27 3.42
C GLY A 79 3.07 12.83 4.82
N THR A 80 2.23 12.19 5.62
CA THR A 80 1.97 12.61 6.99
C THR A 80 2.01 11.42 7.95
N VAL A 81 2.33 11.70 9.20
CA VAL A 81 2.12 10.77 10.30
C VAL A 81 1.02 11.34 11.19
N LYS A 82 -0.03 10.55 11.42
CA LYS A 82 -1.01 10.86 12.47
C LYS A 82 -0.47 10.28 13.76
N TYR A 83 -0.13 11.14 14.71
CA TYR A 83 0.44 10.78 15.99
C TYR A 83 -0.44 11.34 17.12
N SER A 84 -1.02 10.44 17.92
CA SER A 84 -1.93 10.80 19.03
C SER A 84 -3.09 11.71 18.61
N GLY A 85 -3.63 11.50 17.41
CA GLY A 85 -4.79 12.22 16.88
C GLY A 85 -4.46 13.43 15.99
N SER A 86 -3.25 13.99 16.09
CA SER A 86 -2.79 15.12 15.28
C SER A 86 -1.92 14.67 14.11
N SER A 87 -1.94 15.41 13.00
CA SER A 87 -1.15 15.10 11.81
C SER A 87 0.10 15.97 11.70
N TYR A 88 1.21 15.35 11.33
CA TYR A 88 2.52 16.00 11.15
C TYR A 88 3.14 15.59 9.81
N PRO A 89 4.05 16.39 9.22
CA PRO A 89 4.81 15.97 8.05
C PRO A 89 5.56 14.65 8.29
N PHE A 90 5.64 13.83 7.25
CA PHE A 90 6.45 12.61 7.23
C PHE A 90 7.28 12.59 5.94
N PRO A 91 8.63 12.61 5.98
CA PRO A 91 9.50 12.50 7.15
C PRO A 91 9.28 13.57 8.23
N THR A 92 9.43 13.18 9.51
CA THR A 92 9.18 14.10 10.63
C THR A 92 10.22 15.21 10.66
N THR A 93 9.75 16.46 10.71
CA THR A 93 10.60 17.67 10.74
C THR A 93 10.81 18.23 12.14
N SER A 94 10.02 17.79 13.11
CA SER A 94 10.13 18.12 14.54
C SER A 94 9.75 16.91 15.38
N GLU A 95 10.11 16.93 16.67
CA GLU A 95 9.61 15.97 17.65
C GLU A 95 8.09 16.15 17.86
N THR A 96 7.35 15.05 17.99
CA THR A 96 5.92 15.12 18.30
C THR A 96 5.67 15.37 19.79
N PRO A 97 4.43 15.75 20.19
CA PRO A 97 4.00 15.67 21.58
C PRO A 97 4.10 14.23 22.13
N ARG A 98 4.10 14.11 23.46
CA ARG A 98 4.22 12.82 24.16
C ARG A 98 2.90 12.05 24.23
N VAL A 99 2.96 10.74 24.01
CA VAL A 99 1.94 9.77 24.43
C VAL A 99 2.26 9.32 25.85
N VAL A 100 1.22 9.27 26.69
CA VAL A 100 1.33 8.83 28.09
C VAL A 100 0.95 7.36 28.23
N TYR A 101 1.79 6.61 28.95
CA TYR A 101 1.55 5.25 29.40
C TYR A 101 1.61 5.18 30.94
N ASN A 102 0.46 4.91 31.53
CA ASN A 102 0.21 4.99 32.98
C ASN A 102 -0.64 3.81 33.48
N SER A 103 -0.60 2.68 32.78
CA SER A 103 -1.33 1.46 33.13
C SER A 103 -0.56 0.23 32.66
N ARG A 104 -0.74 -0.88 33.38
CA ARG A 104 -0.29 -2.22 32.95
C ARG A 104 -1.13 -2.81 31.83
N THR A 105 -2.30 -2.25 31.56
CA THR A 105 -3.14 -2.67 30.44
C THR A 105 -2.55 -2.18 29.13
N ASP A 106 -2.36 -3.10 28.19
CA ASP A 106 -1.90 -2.77 26.84
C ASP A 106 -2.79 -1.72 26.18
N LYS A 107 -2.12 -0.69 25.67
CA LYS A 107 -2.72 0.43 24.95
C LYS A 107 -2.08 0.54 23.56
N PRO A 108 -2.88 0.73 22.50
CA PRO A 108 -2.38 1.02 21.16
C PRO A 108 -1.32 2.11 21.15
N TRP A 109 -0.26 1.93 20.36
CA TRP A 109 0.62 3.04 19.99
C TRP A 109 -0.06 3.86 18.89
N PRO A 110 -0.50 5.11 19.16
CA PRO A 110 -1.50 5.79 18.33
C PRO A 110 -0.86 6.46 17.10
N VAL A 111 -0.34 5.63 16.19
CA VAL A 111 0.41 6.05 15.00
C VAL A 111 -0.19 5.45 13.73
N ALA A 112 -0.42 6.29 12.74
CA ALA A 112 -0.74 5.87 11.38
C ALA A 112 0.13 6.65 10.37
N LEU A 113 0.70 5.93 9.41
CA LEU A 113 1.55 6.51 8.36
C LEU A 113 0.75 6.68 7.08
N TYR A 114 0.81 7.88 6.51
CA TYR A 114 0.11 8.25 5.29
C TYR A 114 1.08 8.77 4.23
N LEU A 115 0.79 8.44 2.97
CA LEU A 115 1.54 8.83 1.79
C LEU A 115 0.79 9.92 1.00
N THR A 116 1.50 10.92 0.50
CA THR A 116 0.94 11.93 -0.41
C THR A 116 0.78 11.34 -1.82
N PRO A 117 -0.41 11.36 -2.42
CA PRO A 117 -0.64 10.82 -3.76
C PRO A 117 0.17 11.59 -4.82
N VAL A 118 0.85 10.86 -5.69
CA VAL A 118 1.68 11.41 -6.80
C VAL A 118 1.21 10.95 -8.19
N SER A 119 0.19 10.09 -8.24
CA SER A 119 -0.33 9.49 -9.48
C SER A 119 -1.88 9.46 -9.48
N SER A 120 -2.49 8.99 -10.55
CA SER A 120 -3.96 8.80 -10.59
C SER A 120 -4.37 7.52 -9.87
N ALA A 121 -3.89 6.36 -10.34
CA ALA A 121 -4.23 5.04 -9.80
C ALA A 121 -3.02 4.09 -9.70
N GLY A 122 -1.79 4.65 -9.57
CA GLY A 122 -0.57 3.86 -9.43
C GLY A 122 -0.53 3.08 -8.12
N GLY A 123 0.44 2.16 -8.01
CA GLY A 123 0.69 1.40 -6.80
C GLY A 123 2.13 0.91 -6.72
N VAL A 124 2.64 0.76 -5.50
CA VAL A 124 3.97 0.20 -5.22
C VAL A 124 3.79 -1.13 -4.52
N ALA A 125 4.35 -2.19 -5.11
CA ALA A 125 4.32 -3.52 -4.51
C ALA A 125 5.29 -3.59 -3.32
N ILE A 126 4.81 -4.14 -2.20
CA ILE A 126 5.58 -4.41 -0.99
C ILE A 126 5.46 -5.89 -0.69
N LYS A 127 6.59 -6.58 -0.64
CA LYS A 127 6.66 -7.99 -0.27
C LYS A 127 6.79 -8.15 1.24
N ALA A 128 6.24 -9.22 1.79
CA ALA A 128 6.49 -9.62 3.17
C ALA A 128 8.01 -9.68 3.45
N GLY A 129 8.42 -9.17 4.59
CA GLY A 129 9.82 -9.00 4.97
C GLY A 129 10.49 -7.73 4.43
N SER A 130 9.80 -6.88 3.66
CA SER A 130 10.35 -5.60 3.18
C SER A 130 10.31 -4.52 4.27
N LEU A 131 11.37 -3.72 4.37
CA LEU A 131 11.39 -2.50 5.19
C LEU A 131 10.44 -1.46 4.59
N ILE A 132 9.57 -0.88 5.42
CA ILE A 132 8.63 0.17 5.01
C ILE A 132 8.92 1.52 5.64
N ALA A 133 9.43 1.57 6.87
CA ALA A 133 9.70 2.81 7.59
C ALA A 133 10.76 2.62 8.66
N VAL A 134 11.46 3.70 9.00
CA VAL A 134 12.40 3.78 10.11
C VAL A 134 11.87 4.87 11.05
N LEU A 135 11.42 4.46 12.23
CA LEU A 135 10.81 5.34 13.22
C LEU A 135 11.76 5.52 14.39
N ILE A 136 12.06 6.76 14.74
CA ILE A 136 12.96 7.10 15.86
C ILE A 136 12.07 7.51 17.01
N LEU A 137 12.10 6.75 18.11
CA LEU A 137 11.32 7.02 19.30
C LEU A 137 12.22 7.62 20.37
N ARG A 138 11.67 8.51 21.18
CA ARG A 138 12.31 9.00 22.41
C ARG A 138 11.41 8.66 23.58
N GLN A 139 11.96 7.99 24.59
CA GLN A 139 11.28 7.65 25.82
C GLN A 139 11.90 8.42 26.99
N THR A 140 11.03 8.97 27.83
CA THR A 140 11.35 9.65 29.09
C THR A 140 10.32 9.23 30.14
N ASN A 141 10.52 9.63 31.40
CA ASN A 141 9.56 9.37 32.47
C ASN A 141 9.43 10.57 33.44
N ASN A 142 8.59 10.44 34.46
CA ASN A 142 8.36 11.46 35.49
C ASN A 142 9.16 11.27 36.79
N TYR A 143 10.02 10.26 36.87
CA TYR A 143 10.68 9.81 38.10
C TYR A 143 12.15 10.24 38.16
N ASN A 144 12.89 10.12 37.06
CA ASN A 144 14.33 10.40 36.99
C ASN A 144 14.70 11.16 35.70
N SER A 145 16.01 11.25 35.42
CA SER A 145 16.56 11.92 34.23
C SER A 145 16.75 10.99 33.04
N ASP A 146 16.12 9.82 33.01
CA ASP A 146 16.26 8.89 31.89
C ASP A 146 15.63 9.50 30.63
N ASP A 147 16.42 9.48 29.55
CA ASP A 147 16.08 10.01 28.24
C ASP A 147 16.79 9.17 27.19
N PHE A 148 16.04 8.26 26.57
CA PHE A 148 16.57 7.28 25.64
C PHE A 148 15.95 7.43 24.27
N GLN A 149 16.80 7.29 23.24
CA GLN A 149 16.34 7.16 21.86
C GLN A 149 16.59 5.74 21.36
N PHE A 150 15.62 5.20 20.64
CA PHE A 150 15.72 3.90 19.98
C PHE A 150 14.98 3.91 18.65
N VAL A 151 15.39 3.01 17.76
CA VAL A 151 14.90 2.95 16.39
C VAL A 151 14.02 1.72 16.20
N TRP A 152 12.83 1.90 15.64
CA TRP A 152 11.98 0.82 15.16
C TRP A 152 12.01 0.78 13.63
N ASN A 153 12.62 -0.27 13.09
CA ASN A 153 12.56 -0.61 11.68
C ASN A 153 11.26 -1.38 11.44
N ILE A 154 10.33 -0.77 10.72
CA ILE A 154 9.01 -1.35 10.47
C ILE A 154 9.08 -2.18 9.19
N TYR A 155 8.79 -3.46 9.31
CA TYR A 155 8.77 -4.43 8.23
C TYR A 155 7.35 -4.89 7.92
N ALA A 156 7.05 -5.10 6.64
CA ALA A 156 5.79 -5.68 6.22
C ALA A 156 5.73 -7.17 6.57
N ASN A 157 4.63 -7.61 7.16
CA ASN A 157 4.39 -9.02 7.49
C ASN A 157 3.60 -9.77 6.40
N ASN A 158 2.99 -9.03 5.45
CA ASN A 158 2.20 -9.56 4.35
C ASN A 158 2.50 -8.81 3.04
N ASP A 159 2.28 -9.49 1.92
CA ASP A 159 2.33 -8.89 0.58
C ASP A 159 1.16 -7.92 0.39
N VAL A 160 1.45 -6.70 -0.07
CA VAL A 160 0.45 -5.67 -0.39
C VAL A 160 0.90 -4.81 -1.57
N VAL A 161 -0.04 -4.06 -2.14
CA VAL A 161 0.26 -2.93 -3.03
C VAL A 161 -0.22 -1.65 -2.38
N VAL A 162 0.67 -0.71 -2.12
CA VAL A 162 0.33 0.60 -1.55
C VAL A 162 -0.11 1.53 -2.68
N PRO A 163 -1.35 2.06 -2.67
CA PRO A 163 -1.79 3.01 -3.68
C PRO A 163 -0.97 4.31 -3.61
N THR A 164 -0.47 4.77 -4.74
CA THR A 164 0.28 6.03 -4.87
C THR A 164 -0.54 7.13 -5.53
N GLY A 165 -1.83 6.89 -5.73
CA GLY A 165 -2.73 7.83 -6.39
C GLY A 165 -4.02 8.08 -5.63
N GLY A 166 -4.89 8.94 -6.17
CA GLY A 166 -6.19 9.24 -5.56
C GLY A 166 -7.26 8.16 -5.80
N CYS A 167 -6.95 7.17 -6.63
CA CYS A 167 -7.82 6.07 -6.99
C CYS A 167 -7.10 4.72 -6.83
N ASP A 168 -7.89 3.65 -6.71
CA ASP A 168 -7.39 2.29 -6.58
C ASP A 168 -8.25 1.32 -7.40
N VAL A 169 -7.66 0.21 -7.80
CA VAL A 169 -8.27 -0.80 -8.68
C VAL A 169 -8.68 -2.02 -7.88
N SER A 170 -9.70 -2.76 -8.36
CA SER A 170 -10.17 -3.98 -7.71
C SER A 170 -9.12 -5.09 -7.66
N ALA A 171 -8.20 -5.11 -8.63
CA ALA A 171 -7.10 -6.06 -8.70
C ALA A 171 -5.93 -5.45 -9.47
N ARG A 172 -4.71 -5.71 -8.97
CA ARG A 172 -3.45 -5.28 -9.61
C ARG A 172 -2.97 -6.27 -10.66
N ASP A 173 -3.33 -7.55 -10.47
CA ASP A 173 -3.14 -8.64 -11.42
C ASP A 173 -4.52 -9.26 -11.72
N VAL A 174 -4.89 -9.31 -13.00
CA VAL A 174 -6.17 -9.86 -13.45
C VAL A 174 -5.93 -11.01 -14.42
N THR A 175 -6.44 -12.19 -14.09
CA THR A 175 -6.41 -13.37 -14.96
C THR A 175 -7.80 -13.66 -15.49
N VAL A 176 -7.92 -13.85 -16.81
CA VAL A 176 -9.16 -14.27 -17.46
C VAL A 176 -8.89 -15.42 -18.40
N THR A 177 -9.87 -16.31 -18.55
CA THR A 177 -9.83 -17.44 -19.49
C THR A 177 -10.88 -17.20 -20.56
N LEU A 178 -10.44 -17.03 -21.80
CA LEU A 178 -11.33 -16.99 -22.95
C LEU A 178 -11.93 -18.40 -23.18
N PRO A 179 -13.20 -18.51 -23.60
CA PRO A 179 -13.72 -19.74 -24.18
C PRO A 179 -12.94 -20.12 -25.45
N ASP A 180 -13.18 -21.32 -25.97
CA ASP A 180 -12.60 -21.73 -27.25
C ASP A 180 -12.95 -20.73 -28.37
N TYR A 181 -12.04 -20.58 -29.33
CA TYR A 181 -12.21 -19.65 -30.45
C TYR A 181 -13.53 -19.89 -31.21
N PRO A 182 -14.32 -18.84 -31.54
CA PRO A 182 -14.05 -17.40 -31.41
C PRO A 182 -14.72 -16.74 -30.18
N GLY A 183 -14.77 -17.42 -29.03
CA GLY A 183 -15.42 -16.91 -27.82
C GLY A 183 -14.83 -15.61 -27.25
N SER A 184 -15.60 -14.95 -26.39
CA SER A 184 -15.25 -13.71 -25.70
C SER A 184 -15.56 -13.79 -24.21
N VAL A 185 -14.86 -13.02 -23.38
CA VAL A 185 -15.11 -12.98 -21.93
C VAL A 185 -14.99 -11.55 -21.37
N PRO A 186 -15.93 -11.08 -20.53
CA PRO A 186 -15.78 -9.82 -19.80
C PRO A 186 -14.58 -9.88 -18.84
N ILE A 187 -13.83 -8.79 -18.71
CA ILE A 187 -12.72 -8.67 -17.77
C ILE A 187 -13.24 -8.04 -16.47
N PRO A 188 -13.16 -8.73 -15.31
CA PRO A 188 -13.70 -8.25 -14.04
C PRO A 188 -12.74 -7.25 -13.37
N LEU A 189 -12.67 -6.03 -13.92
CA LEU A 189 -11.81 -4.96 -13.42
C LEU A 189 -12.58 -3.67 -13.20
N THR A 190 -12.50 -3.15 -11.98
CA THR A 190 -13.13 -1.89 -11.58
C THR A 190 -12.11 -0.94 -10.94
N VAL A 191 -12.47 0.33 -10.85
CA VAL A 191 -11.68 1.39 -10.21
C VAL A 191 -12.59 2.28 -9.38
N TYR A 192 -12.09 2.76 -8.24
CA TYR A 192 -12.76 3.75 -7.39
C TYR A 192 -11.77 4.80 -6.93
N CYS A 193 -12.25 5.96 -6.51
CA CYS A 193 -11.45 7.08 -6.06
C CYS A 193 -11.89 7.58 -4.69
N ALA A 194 -10.95 8.07 -3.87
CA ALA A 194 -11.26 8.60 -2.55
C ALA A 194 -12.16 9.85 -2.59
N LYS A 195 -12.11 10.60 -3.69
CA LYS A 195 -13.03 11.68 -4.04
C LYS A 195 -13.32 11.61 -5.53
N SER A 196 -14.39 12.28 -5.98
CA SER A 196 -14.71 12.34 -7.42
C SER A 196 -13.52 12.87 -8.24
N GLN A 197 -13.09 12.12 -9.24
CA GLN A 197 -12.04 12.50 -10.18
C GLN A 197 -12.42 12.14 -11.62
N ASN A 198 -12.08 13.00 -12.57
CA ASN A 198 -12.17 12.64 -13.98
C ASN A 198 -11.01 11.69 -14.32
N LEU A 199 -11.36 10.46 -14.68
CA LEU A 199 -10.38 9.41 -14.90
C LEU A 199 -10.43 8.91 -16.34
N GLY A 200 -9.26 8.53 -16.86
CA GLY A 200 -9.11 7.78 -18.09
C GLY A 200 -8.05 6.70 -17.93
N TYR A 201 -8.07 5.72 -18.81
CA TYR A 201 -7.07 4.64 -18.86
C TYR A 201 -6.61 4.40 -20.29
N TYR A 202 -5.47 3.75 -20.47
CA TYR A 202 -5.03 3.24 -21.77
C TYR A 202 -4.43 1.84 -21.59
N LEU A 203 -4.40 1.07 -22.67
CA LEU A 203 -3.81 -0.28 -22.68
C LEU A 203 -2.36 -0.22 -23.14
N SER A 204 -1.55 -1.20 -22.74
CA SER A 204 -0.15 -1.32 -23.16
C SER A 204 0.24 -2.78 -23.33
N GLY A 205 1.16 -3.04 -24.25
CA GLY A 205 1.62 -4.39 -24.59
C GLY A 205 2.06 -4.49 -26.04
N THR A 206 2.68 -5.62 -26.39
CA THR A 206 3.17 -5.89 -27.75
C THR A 206 2.01 -6.24 -28.68
N THR A 207 1.84 -5.50 -29.77
CA THR A 207 0.79 -5.70 -30.76
C THR A 207 1.31 -6.36 -32.04
N ALA A 208 0.43 -7.06 -32.76
CA ALA A 208 0.75 -7.82 -33.97
C ALA A 208 0.19 -7.20 -35.26
N ASP A 209 -0.73 -6.24 -35.15
CA ASP A 209 -1.39 -5.55 -36.26
C ASP A 209 -0.92 -4.10 -36.41
N ALA A 210 -1.06 -3.55 -37.62
CA ALA A 210 -0.75 -2.13 -37.90
C ALA A 210 -1.68 -1.15 -37.16
N GLY A 211 -2.87 -1.61 -36.74
CA GLY A 211 -3.82 -0.81 -35.96
C GLY A 211 -3.50 -0.74 -34.47
N ASN A 212 -2.43 -1.40 -34.00
CA ASN A 212 -2.04 -1.49 -32.60
C ASN A 212 -3.20 -1.92 -31.69
N SER A 213 -4.01 -2.87 -32.14
CA SER A 213 -5.26 -3.25 -31.49
C SER A 213 -5.36 -4.74 -31.15
N ILE A 214 -4.46 -5.57 -31.67
CA ILE A 214 -4.39 -7.00 -31.44
C ILE A 214 -3.08 -7.30 -30.73
N PHE A 215 -3.16 -7.64 -29.45
CA PHE A 215 -2.04 -8.06 -28.64
C PHE A 215 -1.55 -9.44 -29.07
N THR A 216 -0.23 -9.59 -29.11
CA THR A 216 0.47 -10.77 -29.64
C THR A 216 0.20 -11.99 -28.76
N ASN A 217 -0.02 -13.16 -29.38
CA ASN A 217 -0.05 -14.43 -28.65
C ASN A 217 1.37 -14.79 -28.17
N THR A 218 1.58 -14.81 -26.86
CA THR A 218 2.86 -15.17 -26.22
C THR A 218 2.81 -16.53 -25.52
N ALA A 219 1.83 -17.38 -25.84
CA ALA A 219 1.74 -18.73 -25.29
C ALA A 219 3.01 -19.54 -25.62
N SER A 220 3.54 -20.24 -24.61
CA SER A 220 4.83 -20.94 -24.72
C SER A 220 4.71 -22.38 -25.22
N PHE A 221 3.53 -23.00 -25.10
CA PHE A 221 3.30 -24.40 -25.44
C PHE A 221 2.22 -24.51 -26.50
N SER A 222 2.54 -25.15 -27.63
CA SER A 222 1.66 -25.35 -28.79
C SER A 222 0.85 -24.11 -29.19
N PRO A 223 1.45 -22.92 -29.37
CA PRO A 223 0.68 -21.70 -29.59
C PRO A 223 -0.10 -21.72 -30.90
N ALA A 224 -1.38 -21.34 -30.84
CA ALA A 224 -2.20 -21.07 -32.02
C ALA A 224 -1.57 -19.95 -32.89
N GLN A 225 -1.59 -20.11 -34.21
CA GLN A 225 -1.11 -19.12 -35.17
C GLN A 225 -2.26 -18.31 -35.79
N GLY A 226 -1.93 -17.14 -36.35
CA GLY A 226 -2.88 -16.27 -37.06
C GLY A 226 -3.92 -15.58 -36.18
N VAL A 227 -3.76 -15.63 -34.85
CA VAL A 227 -4.68 -15.07 -33.86
C VAL A 227 -3.92 -14.36 -32.74
N GLY A 228 -4.54 -13.32 -32.18
CA GLY A 228 -4.12 -12.63 -30.96
C GLY A 228 -5.33 -12.19 -30.14
N VAL A 229 -5.11 -11.39 -29.10
CA VAL A 229 -6.17 -10.90 -28.19
C VAL A 229 -6.48 -9.44 -28.49
N GLN A 230 -7.75 -9.10 -28.63
CA GLN A 230 -8.22 -7.72 -28.81
C GLN A 230 -9.23 -7.36 -27.73
N LEU A 231 -9.04 -6.20 -27.11
CA LEU A 231 -9.96 -5.69 -26.09
C LEU A 231 -10.97 -4.73 -26.69
N THR A 232 -12.22 -4.88 -26.24
CA THR A 232 -13.32 -3.98 -26.59
C THR A 232 -13.97 -3.39 -25.34
N ARG A 233 -14.65 -2.26 -25.50
CA ARG A 233 -15.55 -1.67 -24.51
C ARG A 233 -16.83 -1.26 -25.19
N ASN A 234 -17.96 -1.79 -24.71
CA ASN A 234 -19.28 -1.58 -25.33
C ASN A 234 -19.27 -1.89 -26.85
N GLY A 235 -18.52 -2.93 -27.25
CA GLY A 235 -18.37 -3.34 -28.66
C GLY A 235 -17.35 -2.54 -29.48
N ALA A 236 -16.81 -1.43 -28.98
CA ALA A 236 -15.77 -0.66 -29.66
C ALA A 236 -14.37 -1.17 -29.32
N ILE A 237 -13.51 -1.33 -30.32
CA ILE A 237 -12.10 -1.75 -30.17
C ILE A 237 -11.30 -0.66 -29.43
N ILE A 238 -10.44 -1.07 -28.51
CA ILE A 238 -9.51 -0.18 -27.81
C ILE A 238 -8.08 -0.49 -28.25
N PRO A 239 -7.45 0.36 -29.08
CA PRO A 239 -6.03 0.22 -29.40
C PRO A 239 -5.14 0.46 -28.17
N ALA A 240 -3.94 -0.13 -28.20
CA ALA A 240 -2.88 0.18 -27.26
C ALA A 240 -2.52 1.67 -27.32
N ASN A 241 -2.18 2.23 -26.16
CA ASN A 241 -1.82 3.64 -25.96
C ASN A 241 -2.90 4.65 -26.37
N ASN A 242 -4.16 4.22 -26.46
CA ASN A 242 -5.29 5.11 -26.69
C ASN A 242 -6.08 5.34 -25.40
N THR A 243 -6.29 6.60 -25.01
CA THR A 243 -6.98 6.95 -23.77
C THR A 243 -8.49 6.78 -23.88
N VAL A 244 -9.05 5.96 -23.01
CA VAL A 244 -10.47 5.74 -22.81
C VAL A 244 -10.93 6.49 -21.57
N SER A 245 -11.91 7.39 -21.73
CA SER A 245 -12.48 8.16 -20.61
C SER A 245 -13.50 7.34 -19.80
N LEU A 246 -13.40 7.40 -18.48
CA LEU A 246 -14.40 6.90 -17.54
C LEU A 246 -15.33 8.01 -17.02
N GLY A 247 -15.06 9.27 -17.37
CA GLY A 247 -15.74 10.42 -16.77
C GLY A 247 -15.40 10.54 -15.28
N ALA A 248 -16.37 11.01 -14.49
CA ALA A 248 -16.21 11.19 -13.06
C ALA A 248 -16.34 9.85 -12.32
N VAL A 249 -15.27 9.42 -11.65
CA VAL A 249 -15.22 8.24 -10.80
C VAL A 249 -15.13 8.69 -9.34
N GLY A 250 -16.09 8.26 -8.52
CA GLY A 250 -16.18 8.56 -7.09
C GLY A 250 -15.78 7.37 -6.22
N THR A 251 -16.32 7.32 -5.00
CA THR A 251 -16.03 6.26 -4.01
C THR A 251 -16.65 4.91 -4.36
N SER A 252 -17.69 4.90 -5.20
CA SER A 252 -18.28 3.67 -5.73
C SER A 252 -17.46 3.14 -6.89
N ALA A 253 -17.22 1.84 -6.90
CA ALA A 253 -16.46 1.19 -7.96
C ALA A 253 -17.16 1.33 -9.33
N VAL A 254 -16.38 1.74 -10.34
CA VAL A 254 -16.80 1.86 -11.73
C VAL A 254 -16.06 0.80 -12.54
N SER A 255 -16.81 0.00 -13.31
CA SER A 255 -16.24 -0.98 -14.22
C SER A 255 -15.52 -0.30 -15.38
N LEU A 256 -14.36 -0.84 -15.77
CA LEU A 256 -13.68 -0.39 -16.99
C LEU A 256 -14.45 -0.81 -18.26
N GLY A 257 -15.37 -1.78 -18.13
CA GLY A 257 -16.23 -2.27 -19.22
C GLY A 257 -15.47 -3.03 -20.30
N LEU A 258 -14.34 -3.64 -19.94
CA LEU A 258 -13.46 -4.36 -20.87
C LEU A 258 -14.00 -5.76 -21.17
N THR A 259 -13.91 -6.16 -22.43
CA THR A 259 -14.17 -7.53 -22.89
C THR A 259 -12.96 -7.99 -23.70
N ALA A 260 -12.43 -9.18 -23.39
CA ALA A 260 -11.41 -9.84 -24.19
C ALA A 260 -12.05 -10.66 -25.32
N ASN A 261 -11.42 -10.61 -26.49
CA ASN A 261 -11.86 -11.29 -27.70
C ASN A 261 -10.65 -11.85 -28.44
N TYR A 262 -10.83 -12.90 -29.23
CA TYR A 262 -9.85 -13.26 -30.25
C TYR A 262 -9.97 -12.34 -31.47
N ALA A 263 -8.83 -12.02 -32.10
CA ALA A 263 -8.80 -11.31 -33.37
C ALA A 263 -7.71 -11.88 -34.29
N ARG A 264 -7.98 -11.93 -35.60
CA ARG A 264 -7.04 -12.49 -36.58
C ARG A 264 -5.92 -11.51 -36.87
N THR A 265 -4.68 -11.98 -36.83
CA THR A 265 -3.47 -11.18 -37.12
C THR A 265 -3.01 -11.26 -38.58
N GLY A 266 -3.69 -12.08 -39.40
CA GLY A 266 -3.32 -12.39 -40.77
C GLY A 266 -2.85 -13.84 -40.92
N GLY A 267 -2.92 -14.37 -42.15
CA GLY A 267 -2.58 -15.76 -42.43
C GLY A 267 -3.64 -16.79 -41.98
N GLN A 268 -3.26 -18.06 -42.02
CA GLN A 268 -4.11 -19.19 -41.62
C GLN A 268 -4.17 -19.29 -40.10
N VAL A 269 -5.38 -19.44 -39.55
CA VAL A 269 -5.57 -19.73 -38.12
C VAL A 269 -5.30 -21.21 -37.90
N THR A 270 -4.44 -21.55 -36.93
CA THR A 270 -4.13 -22.93 -36.55
C THR A 270 -4.48 -23.18 -35.09
N ALA A 271 -4.80 -24.43 -34.76
CA ALA A 271 -5.07 -24.84 -33.39
C ALA A 271 -3.84 -24.70 -32.47
N GLY A 272 -4.10 -24.52 -31.18
CA GLY A 272 -3.11 -24.39 -30.12
C GLY A 272 -3.73 -23.94 -28.80
#